data_AF-K4L4A9-F1
#
_entry.id   AF-K4L4A9-F1
#
_cell.length_a   1.000
_cell.length_b   1.000
_cell.length_c   1.000
_cell.angle_alpha   90.00
_cell.angle_beta   90.00
_cell.angle_gamma   90.00
#
_symmetry.space_group_name_H-M   'P 1'
#
loop_
_entity.id
_entity.type
_entity.pdbx_description
1 polymer ?
#
loop_
_entity_poly.entity_id
_entity_poly.type
_entity_poly.pdbx_seq_one_letter_code
_entity_poly.pdbx_strand_id
1 'polypeptide(L)' 'MKKININEKLNTFSEYWSPKIVGDINESYVKLVKLKGEFVWHMHENEGKIRNLDHKM' A
#
# COMPACT_ATOMS: atom_id res chain seq x y z
N MET A 1 -19.25 -9.13 -7.79
CA MET A 1 -17.92 -8.71 -7.29
C MET A 1 -17.48 -9.63 -6.16
N LYS A 2 -16.22 -10.06 -6.14
CA LYS A 2 -15.64 -10.84 -5.04
C LYS A 2 -15.25 -9.89 -3.91
N LYS A 3 -15.73 -10.13 -2.69
CA LYS A 3 -15.35 -9.33 -1.52
C LYS A 3 -13.88 -9.61 -1.18
N ILE A 4 -13.15 -8.56 -0.80
CA ILE A 4 -11.79 -8.69 -0.26
C ILE A 4 -11.89 -8.60 1.26
N ASN A 5 -11.50 -9.66 1.96
CA ASN A 5 -11.31 -9.62 3.40
C ASN A 5 -9.92 -9.06 3.70
N ILE A 6 -9.88 -7.88 4.31
CA ILE A 6 -8.64 -7.16 4.61
C ILE A 6 -7.76 -7.96 5.57
N ASN A 7 -8.34 -8.60 6.58
CA ASN A 7 -7.59 -9.38 7.57
C ASN A 7 -6.95 -10.61 6.92
N GLU A 8 -7.71 -11.34 6.09
CA GLU A 8 -7.16 -12.48 5.35
C GLU A 8 -6.00 -12.06 4.46
N LYS A 9 -6.13 -10.94 3.74
CA LYS A 9 -5.05 -10.42 2.88
C LYS A 9 -3.83 -9.97 3.67
N LEU A 10 -4.02 -9.27 4.78
CA LEU A 10 -2.89 -8.90 5.65
C LEU A 10 -2.19 -10.12 6.26
N ASN A 11 -2.85 -11.26 6.38
CA ASN A 11 -2.24 -12.49 6.87
C ASN A 11 -1.43 -13.24 5.79
N THR A 12 -1.52 -12.87 4.51
CA THR A 12 -0.76 -13.55 3.44
C THR A 12 0.66 -13.02 3.24
N PHE A 13 1.06 -11.97 3.95
CA PHE A 13 2.40 -11.38 3.87
C PHE A 13 2.85 -10.88 5.25
N SER A 14 4.16 -10.80 5.48
CA SER A 14 4.73 -10.41 6.78
C SER A 14 5.64 -9.19 6.71
N GLU A 15 6.04 -8.80 5.50
CA GLU A 15 6.94 -7.71 5.23
C GLU A 15 6.31 -6.36 5.62
N TYR A 16 7.11 -5.54 6.28
CA TYR A 16 6.77 -4.15 6.56
C TYR A 16 7.24 -3.27 5.42
N TRP A 17 6.55 -2.14 5.21
CA TRP A 17 6.90 -1.14 4.20
C TRP A 17 6.89 -1.64 2.74
N SER A 18 6.30 -2.82 2.48
CA SER A 18 6.16 -3.42 1.15
C SER A 18 4.68 -3.44 0.72
N PRO A 19 4.22 -2.47 -0.10
CA PRO A 19 2.82 -2.37 -0.52
C PRO A 19 2.46 -3.48 -1.48
N LYS A 20 1.34 -4.16 -1.23
CA LYS A 20 0.79 -5.19 -2.10
C LYS A 20 -0.53 -4.69 -2.72
N ILE A 21 -0.65 -4.76 -4.04
CA ILE A 21 -1.90 -4.45 -4.75
C ILE A 21 -2.91 -5.56 -4.43
N VAL A 22 -4.09 -5.18 -3.95
CA VAL A 22 -5.17 -6.12 -3.62
C VAL A 22 -6.36 -6.00 -4.57
N GLY A 23 -6.42 -4.93 -5.35
CA GLY A 23 -7.42 -4.73 -6.38
C GLY A 23 -7.23 -3.38 -7.07
N ASP A 24 -8.13 -3.11 -8.00
CA ASP A 24 -8.20 -1.89 -8.79
C ASP A 24 -9.60 -1.27 -8.71
N ILE A 25 -9.64 0.03 -8.97
CA ILE A 25 -10.86 0.82 -9.14
C ILE A 25 -10.57 1.92 -10.16
N ASN A 26 -11.22 1.83 -11.31
CA ASN A 26 -10.93 2.68 -12.47
C ASN A 26 -9.43 2.60 -12.82
N GLU A 27 -8.76 3.75 -12.94
CA GLU A 27 -7.33 3.87 -13.24
C GLU A 27 -6.44 3.84 -11.99
N SER A 28 -6.97 3.38 -10.85
CA SER A 28 -6.28 3.38 -9.55
C SER A 28 -6.16 1.98 -8.95
N TYR A 29 -5.10 1.77 -8.18
CA TYR A 29 -4.90 0.55 -7.39
C TYR A 29 -5.18 0.75 -5.91
N VAL A 30 -5.82 -0.26 -5.31
CA VAL A 30 -5.93 -0.42 -3.85
C VAL A 30 -4.73 -1.24 -3.38
N LYS A 31 -3.94 -0.66 -2.47
CA LYS A 31 -2.74 -1.29 -1.89
C LYS A 31 -2.94 -1.49 -0.39
N LEU A 32 -2.48 -2.63 0.13
CA LEU A 32 -2.32 -2.86 1.58
C LEU A 32 -0.83 -2.89 1.93
N VAL A 33 -0.49 -2.35 3.10
CA VAL A 33 0.89 -2.31 3.60
C VAL A 33 0.87 -2.44 5.13
N LYS A 34 1.84 -3.15 5.69
CA LYS A 34 2.11 -3.15 7.13
C LYS A 34 3.17 -2.10 7.43
N LEU A 35 2.92 -1.24 8.41
CA LEU A 35 3.86 -0.19 8.83
C LEU A 35 4.54 -0.60 10.14
N LYS A 36 5.80 -0.18 10.33
CA LYS A 36 6.54 -0.42 11.57
C LYS A 36 7.60 0.65 11.80
N GLY A 37 7.54 1.30 12.96
CA GLY A 37 8.42 2.41 13.27
C GLY A 37 7.91 3.71 12.67
N GLU A 38 8.82 4.65 12.41
CA GLU A 38 8.46 6.00 11.97
C GLU A 38 8.13 6.07 10.48
N PHE A 39 7.25 7.01 10.16
CA PHE A 39 6.90 7.33 8.79
C PHE A 39 7.49 8.68 8.41
N VAL A 40 8.41 8.68 7.47
CA VAL A 40 9.03 9.92 6.98
C VAL A 40 8.16 10.56 5.93
N TRP A 41 7.92 11.87 6.06
CA TRP A 41 7.24 12.67 5.04
C TRP A 41 8.02 12.66 3.73
N HIS A 42 7.34 12.37 2.62
CA HIS A 42 7.94 12.44 1.30
C HIS A 42 6.89 12.70 0.21
N MET A 43 7.38 12.88 -1.02
CA MET A 43 6.60 13.38 -2.16
C MET A 43 6.75 12.45 -3.36
N HIS A 44 5.64 12.25 -4.08
CA HIS A 44 5.62 11.55 -5.36
C HIS A 44 5.25 12.57 -6.44
N GLU A 45 6.20 12.89 -7.32
CA GLU A 45 6.11 14.04 -8.24
C GLU A 45 4.98 13.92 -9.29
N ASN A 46 4.49 12.71 -9.58
CA ASN A 46 3.58 12.45 -10.71
C ASN A 46 2.14 12.06 -10.35
N GLU A 47 1.78 11.85 -9.08
CA GLU A 47 0.46 11.28 -8.74
C GLU A 47 -0.56 12.27 -8.15
N GLY A 48 -0.22 13.55 -7.93
CA GLY A 48 -1.14 14.55 -7.34
C GLY A 48 -1.75 14.14 -5.98
N LYS A 49 -1.24 13.07 -5.37
CA LYS A 49 -1.69 12.46 -4.12
C LYS A 49 -0.47 12.23 -3.24
N ILE A 50 -0.51 12.78 -2.02
CA ILE A 50 0.48 12.51 -0.98
C ILE A 50 0.33 11.03 -0.59
N ARG A 51 1.24 10.17 -1.05
CA ARG A 51 1.31 8.77 -0.64
C ARG A 51 2.73 8.37 -0.39
N ASN A 52 3.09 8.36 0.86
CA ASN A 52 4.41 7.97 1.27
C ASN A 52 4.65 6.45 1.02
N LEU A 53 5.39 6.06 -0.02
CA LEU A 53 6.09 4.78 -0.20
C LEU A 53 7.53 5.01 -0.77
N ASP A 54 8.48 5.37 0.08
CA ASP A 54 9.86 5.62 -0.34
C ASP A 54 10.47 4.29 -0.78
N HIS A 55 10.77 4.24 -2.07
CA HIS A 55 11.49 3.18 -2.74
C HIS A 55 12.94 3.18 -2.23
N LYS A 56 13.17 2.55 -1.07
CA LYS A 56 14.42 1.89 -0.69
C LYS A 56 14.20 1.06 0.59
N MET A 57 13.60 -0.11 0.40
CA MET A 57 13.81 -1.33 1.17
C MET A 57 13.55 -2.53 0.27
#